data_AF-A0A563W267-F1
#
_entry.id   AF-A0A563W267-F1
#
_cell.length_a   1.000
_cell.length_b   1.000
_cell.length_c   1.000
_cell.angle_alpha   90.00
_cell.angle_beta   90.00
_cell.angle_gamma   90.00
#
_symmetry.space_group_name_H-M   'P 1'
#
loop_
_entity.id
_entity.type
_entity.pdbx_description
1 polymer ?
#
loop_
_entity_poly.entity_id
_entity_poly.type
_entity_poly.pdbx_seq_one_letter_code
_entity_poly.pdbx_strand_id
1 'polypeptide(L)'
;MLIEGQKYTYRQLTEKTGLSRSTLHRRIKTLKESGVPLTMGAIMQFPTTWAFHDREGNYYSSKTSYAVQNQIPYYQMFQNLSSDTNQDTD
;
A
#
# COMPACT_ATOMS: atom_id res chain seq x y z
N MET A 1 7.64 14.02 10.11
CA MET A 1 6.36 13.31 9.92
C MET A 1 6.08 12.52 11.18
N LEU A 2 4.86 12.58 11.74
CA LEU A 2 4.53 11.83 12.95
C LEU A 2 3.96 10.47 12.55
N ILE A 3 4.61 9.39 12.99
CA ILE A 3 4.19 7.99 12.79
C ILE A 3 4.29 7.34 14.16
N GLU A 4 3.18 6.83 14.69
CA GLU A 4 3.14 6.15 16.00
C GLU A 4 3.74 6.99 17.15
N GLY A 5 3.46 8.30 17.16
CA GLY A 5 3.96 9.22 18.19
C GLY A 5 5.43 9.63 18.04
N GLN A 6 6.17 9.07 17.08
CA GLN A 6 7.56 9.41 16.82
C GLN A 6 7.71 10.26 15.55
N LYS A 7 8.56 11.29 15.63
CA LYS A 7 8.91 12.11 14.47
C LYS A 7 9.97 11.40 13.62
N TYR A 8 9.63 11.18 12.36
CA TYR A 8 10.53 10.63 11.35
C TYR A 8 10.80 11.63 10.22
N THR A 9 12.04 11.60 9.73
CA THR A 9 12.44 12.19 8.45
C THR A 9 12.30 11.17 7.32
N TYR A 10 12.22 11.63 6.07
CA TYR A 10 12.20 10.73 4.92
C TYR A 10 13.42 9.83 4.85
N ARG A 11 14.60 10.34 5.23
CA ARG A 11 15.85 9.55 5.26
C ARG A 11 15.76 8.40 6.26
N GLN A 12 15.31 8.67 7.48
CA GLN A 12 15.14 7.64 8.50
C GLN A 12 14.11 6.59 8.08
N LEU A 13 13.05 7.01 7.36
CA LEU A 13 12.07 6.07 6.83
C LEU A 13 12.66 5.21 5.72
N THR A 14 13.41 5.78 4.77
CA THR A 14 14.08 4.99 3.73
C THR A 14 15.06 3.98 4.32
N GLU A 15 15.81 4.36 5.36
CA GLU A 15 16.73 3.47 6.07
C GLU A 15 15.99 2.37 6.83
N LYS A 16 14.85 2.67 7.47
CA LYS A 16 14.05 1.70 8.23
C LYS A 16 13.25 0.73 7.36
N THR A 17 12.64 1.22 6.29
CA THR A 17 11.73 0.41 5.47
C THR A 17 12.43 -0.22 4.26
N GLY A 18 13.67 0.19 3.94
CA GLY A 18 14.37 -0.22 2.73
C GLY A 18 13.71 0.25 1.42
N LEU A 19 12.72 1.15 1.51
CA LEU A 19 11.99 1.63 0.34
C LEU A 19 12.71 2.82 -0.27
N SER A 20 12.63 2.97 -1.60
CA SER A 20 13.06 4.19 -2.26
C SER A 20 12.21 5.38 -1.81
N ARG A 21 12.81 6.58 -1.83
CA ARG A 21 12.12 7.82 -1.43
C ARG A 21 10.83 8.06 -2.22
N SER A 22 10.80 7.73 -3.52
CA SER A 22 9.63 7.89 -4.38
C SER A 22 8.50 6.93 -4.01
N THR A 23 8.82 5.67 -3.70
CA THR A 23 7.86 4.68 -3.20
C THR A 23 7.30 5.10 -1.85
N LEU A 24 8.17 5.51 -0.93
CA LEU A 24 7.78 6.01 0.39
C LEU A 24 6.81 7.19 0.28
N HIS A 25 7.13 8.15 -0.59
CA HIS A 25 6.27 9.31 -0.83
C HIS A 25 4.89 8.91 -1.34
N ARG A 26 4.82 8.01 -2.34
CA ARG A 26 3.54 7.51 -2.87
C ARG A 26 2.72 6.81 -1.79
N ARG A 27 3.32 5.86 -1.05
CA ARG A 27 2.62 5.11 0.00
C ARG A 27 2.10 6.02 1.10
N ILE A 28 2.91 6.96 1.59
CA ILE A 28 2.49 7.92 2.61
C ILE A 28 1.34 8.79 2.10
N LYS A 29 1.43 9.28 0.85
CA LYS A 29 0.36 10.09 0.25
C LYS A 29 -0.95 9.30 0.20
N THR A 30 -0.92 8.09 -0.35
CA THR A 30 -2.12 7.26 -0.47
C THR A 30 -2.71 6.90 0.90
N LEU A 31 -1.89 6.53 1.89
CA LEU A 31 -2.35 6.24 3.25
C LEU A 31 -3.08 7.43 3.88
N LYS A 32 -2.58 8.64 3.67
CA LYS A 32 -3.24 9.87 4.15
C LYS A 32 -4.57 10.14 3.46
N GLU A 33 -4.63 9.91 2.15
CA GLU A 33 -5.83 10.14 1.34
C GLU A 33 -6.91 9.08 1.61
N SER A 34 -6.53 7.86 1.96
CA SER A 34 -7.46 6.75 2.23
C SER A 34 -8.03 6.73 3.66
N GLY A 35 -7.61 7.64 4.53
CA GLY A 35 -7.99 7.64 5.95
C GLY A 35 -7.38 6.48 6.74
N VAL A 36 -6.45 5.72 6.16
CA VAL A 36 -5.75 4.64 6.85
C VAL A 36 -4.73 5.25 7.82
N PRO A 37 -4.65 4.77 9.07
CA PRO A 37 -3.65 5.23 10.01
C PRO A 37 -2.23 5.12 9.44
N LEU A 38 -1.48 6.21 9.53
CA LEU A 38 -0.10 6.25 9.07
C LEU A 38 0.81 5.56 10.10
N THR A 39 1.00 4.25 9.95
CA THR A 39 1.86 3.39 10.77
C THR A 39 3.03 2.84 9.97
N MET A 40 4.08 2.35 10.66
CA MET A 40 5.22 1.73 9.97
C MET A 40 4.80 0.47 9.21
N GLY A 41 3.96 -0.36 9.85
CA GLY A 41 3.40 -1.56 9.23
C GLY A 41 2.59 -1.24 7.98
N ALA A 42 1.73 -0.21 8.04
CA ALA A 42 0.99 0.25 6.88
C ALA A 42 1.94 0.69 5.76
N ILE A 43 2.95 1.54 6.04
CA ILE A 43 3.92 1.98 5.02
C ILE A 43 4.65 0.80 4.38
N MET A 44 5.04 -0.22 5.15
CA MET A 44 5.79 -1.38 4.64
C MET A 44 4.93 -2.35 3.83
N GLN A 45 3.70 -2.61 4.29
CA GLN A 45 2.81 -3.59 3.67
C GLN A 45 1.97 -3.00 2.54
N PHE A 46 1.80 -1.67 2.49
CA PHE A 46 0.95 -1.03 1.49
C PHE A 46 1.43 -1.39 0.08
N PRO A 47 0.59 -2.04 -0.75
CA PRO A 47 1.02 -2.46 -2.06
C PRO A 47 1.32 -1.25 -2.93
N THR A 48 2.49 -1.26 -3.55
CA THR A 48 2.86 -0.35 -4.65
C THR A 48 2.28 -0.82 -5.99
N THR A 49 1.18 -1.58 -5.98
CA THR A 49 0.68 -2.20 -7.21
C THR A 49 0.19 -1.13 -8.16
N TRP A 50 0.81 -1.17 -9.34
CA TRP A 50 0.44 -0.44 -10.54
C TRP A 50 -1.02 -0.65 -10.90
N ALA A 51 -1.48 0.22 -11.79
CA ALA A 51 -2.83 0.19 -12.27
C ALA A 51 -3.21 -1.19 -12.82
N PHE A 52 -4.44 -1.61 -12.57
CA PHE A 52 -4.97 -2.90 -12.99
C PHE A 52 -6.43 -2.73 -13.40
N HIS A 53 -6.93 -3.67 -14.19
CA HIS A 53 -8.35 -3.76 -14.49
C HIS A 53 -9.01 -4.81 -13.60
N ASP A 54 -10.24 -4.55 -13.14
CA ASP A 54 -11.02 -5.59 -12.46
C ASP A 54 -11.58 -6.63 -13.45
N ARG A 55 -12.34 -7.60 -12.94
CA ARG A 55 -12.97 -8.66 -13.76
C ARG A 55 -14.03 -8.13 -14.73
N GLU A 56 -14.51 -6.91 -14.51
CA GLU A 56 -15.48 -6.22 -15.36
C GLU A 56 -14.79 -5.30 -16.39
N GLY A 57 -13.46 -5.19 -16.34
CA GLY A 57 -12.68 -4.34 -17.23
C GLY A 57 -12.57 -2.89 -16.78
N ASN A 58 -12.99 -2.54 -15.56
CA ASN A 58 -12.85 -1.18 -15.04
C ASN A 58 -11.39 -0.93 -14.65
N TYR A 59 -10.85 0.21 -15.07
CA TYR A 59 -9.48 0.61 -14.76
C TYR A 59 -9.37 1.20 -13.35
N TYR A 60 -8.39 0.74 -12.59
CA TYR A 60 -8.03 1.33 -11.30
C TYR A 60 -6.55 1.62 -11.27
N SER A 61 -6.19 2.82 -10.86
CA SER A 61 -4.80 3.27 -10.77
C SER A 61 -3.96 2.50 -9.72
N SER A 62 -4.61 1.74 -8.83
CA SER A 62 -3.98 0.79 -7.89
C SER A 62 -5.03 -0.11 -7.24
N LYS A 63 -4.61 -1.25 -6.65
CA LYS A 63 -5.47 -2.09 -5.76
C LYS A 63 -6.11 -1.28 -4.62
N THR A 64 -5.46 -0.20 -4.18
CA THR A 64 -6.04 0.74 -3.22
C THR A 64 -7.18 1.55 -3.83
N SER A 65 -6.99 2.10 -5.02
CA SER A 65 -8.02 2.88 -5.72
C SER A 65 -9.27 2.03 -5.91
N TYR A 66 -9.09 0.77 -6.32
CA TYR A 66 -10.15 -0.23 -6.38
C TYR A 66 -10.84 -0.41 -5.02
N ALA A 67 -10.07 -0.65 -3.97
CA ALA A 67 -10.62 -0.97 -2.67
C ALA A 67 -11.31 0.23 -1.99
N VAL A 68 -10.84 1.45 -2.21
CA VAL A 68 -11.51 2.69 -1.78
C VAL A 68 -12.83 2.87 -2.53
N GLN A 69 -12.81 2.71 -3.85
CA GLN A 69 -14.00 2.88 -4.69
C GLN A 69 -15.07 1.82 -4.41
N ASN A 70 -14.66 0.62 -4.04
CA ASN A 70 -15.53 -0.51 -3.71
C ASN A 70 -15.78 -0.68 -2.20
N GLN A 71 -15.36 0.29 -1.37
CA GLN A 71 -15.55 0.28 0.09
C GLN A 71 -15.06 -1.00 0.79
N ILE A 72 -14.03 -1.64 0.24
CA ILE A 72 -13.47 -2.87 0.78
C ILE A 72 -12.70 -2.54 2.07
N PRO A 73 -12.97 -3.22 3.20
CA PRO A 73 -12.24 -3.00 4.43
C PRO A 73 -10.75 -3.27 4.28
N TYR A 74 -9.91 -2.39 4.85
CA TYR A 74 -8.45 -2.42 4.72
C TYR A 74 -7.84 -3.80 5.04
N TYR A 75 -8.28 -4.47 6.12
CA TYR A 75 -7.75 -5.78 6.49
C TYR A 75 -8.01 -6.87 5.43
N GLN A 76 -9.09 -6.76 4.63
CA GLN A 76 -9.39 -7.70 3.55
C GLN A 76 -8.52 -7.48 2.32
N MET A 77 -7.97 -6.27 2.14
CA MET A 77 -7.08 -5.95 1.02
C MET A 77 -5.77 -6.78 1.06
N PHE A 78 -5.38 -7.26 2.24
CA PHE A 78 -4.14 -8.02 2.46
C PHE A 78 -4.38 -9.51 2.69
N GLN A 79 -5.63 -9.96 2.79
CA GLN A 79 -5.94 -11.38 3.04
C GLN A 79 -5.58 -12.29 1.86
N ASN A 80 -5.46 -11.75 0.63
CA ASN A 80 -5.08 -12.52 -0.56
C ASN A 80 -3.59 -12.43 -0.93
N LEU A 81 -2.76 -11.72 -0.15
CA LEU A 81 -1.31 -11.65 -0.42
C LEU A 81 -0.59 -12.98 -0.15
N SER A 82 -1.24 -13.92 0.54
CA SER A 82 -0.71 -15.27 0.79
C SER A 82 -0.90 -16.25 -0.38
N SER A 83 -1.64 -15.86 -1.42
CA SER A 83 -2.06 -16.78 -2.50
C SER A 83 -1.29 -16.62 -3.81
N ASP A 84 -0.61 -15.48 -4.03
CA ASP A 84 0.05 -15.18 -5.31
C ASP A 84 1.58 -15.46 -5.30
N THR A 85 2.12 -16.17 -4.31
CA THR A 85 3.59 -16.47 -4.25
C THR A 85 3.96 -17.89 -4.66
N ASN A 86 3.02 -18.77 -5.04
CA ASN A 86 3.36 -20.13 -5.48
C ASN A 86 2.40 -20.65 -6.56
N GLN A 87 2.42 -20.07 -7.77
CA GLN A 87 2.02 -20.80 -8.99
C GLN A 87 2.77 -20.20 -10.19
N ASP A 88 4.01 -20.62 -10.38
CA ASP A 88 4.68 -20.65 -11.68
C ASP A 88 5.81 -21.69 -11.60
N THR A 89 5.40 -22.97 -11.60
CA THR A 89 6.20 -24.11 -12.07
C THR A 89 5.25 -25.20 -12.54
N ASP A 90 4.88 -25.15 -13.82
CA ASP A 90 5.08 -26.25 -14.77
C ASP A 90 4.93 -25.73 -16.21
#